data_AF-A0A4R8SZM3-F1
#
_entry.id   AF-A0A4R8SZM3-F1
#
_cell.length_a   1.000
_cell.length_b   1.000
_cell.length_c   1.000
_cell.angle_alpha   90.00
_cell.angle_beta   90.00
_cell.angle_gamma   90.00
#
_symmetry.space_group_name_H-M   'P 1'
#
loop_
_entity.id
_entity.type
_entity.pdbx_description
1 polymer ?
#
loop_
_entity_poly.entity_id
_entity_poly.type
_entity_poly.pdbx_seq_one_letter_code
_entity_poly.pdbx_strand_id
1 'polypeptide(L)'
;MTSAVIEPTTQTPSPVDDGGPDYLWSDLRSYRNALSLQFEELAALLGIDETNQWEREAGQRRPGLYVMVELLLMEQFVENLTRAEIAAVIADAPDPEAVVGGTVVLEAFEGQDEFQAAYPHAVTRRDGNAYPVSFQQVAVGRAAAELSRRGYQVEVYRTDGRRADLRVRRLAAGLLKRETAELLGSNAKKYDMVERGKSAAPAGMIAELQAVDDFIDQAAVGLPVTSVDDADIVLMTNEPGEFHRAFPQARTRRDGRPYPTRILAIAAVRRARSMMADSGRPIRIHSVNQQD
;
A
#
# COMPACT_ATOMS: atom_id res chain seq x y z
N MET A 1 3.90 6.82 -63.95
CA MET A 1 3.22 6.19 -62.79
C MET A 1 4.28 5.97 -61.75
N THR A 2 4.29 6.80 -60.70
CA THR A 2 5.31 6.77 -59.65
C THR A 2 4.57 6.74 -58.33
N SER A 3 4.55 5.58 -57.66
CA SER A 3 3.98 5.40 -56.33
C SER A 3 4.84 6.13 -55.30
N ALA A 4 4.24 7.05 -54.55
CA ALA A 4 4.81 7.56 -53.32
C ALA A 4 4.35 6.67 -52.15
N VAL A 5 5.31 6.02 -51.51
CA VAL A 5 5.16 5.30 -50.25
C VAL A 5 4.96 6.34 -49.14
N ILE A 6 3.85 6.25 -48.40
CA ILE A 6 3.62 7.04 -47.19
C ILE A 6 4.11 6.18 -46.02
N GLU A 7 5.23 6.58 -45.41
CA GLU A 7 5.69 5.99 -44.16
C GLU A 7 4.78 6.42 -43.00
N PRO A 8 4.44 5.51 -42.06
CA PRO A 8 3.65 5.85 -40.89
C PRO A 8 4.50 6.68 -39.94
N THR A 9 4.13 7.94 -39.75
CA THR A 9 4.76 8.83 -38.78
C THR A 9 4.48 8.30 -37.37
N THR A 10 5.51 7.83 -36.68
CA THR A 10 5.49 7.54 -35.25
C THR A 10 5.37 8.85 -34.47
N GLN A 11 4.13 9.34 -34.32
CA GLN A 11 3.85 10.37 -33.33
C GLN A 11 3.92 9.75 -31.94
N THR A 12 4.92 10.16 -31.18
CA THR A 12 4.94 10.06 -29.72
C THR A 12 3.65 10.73 -29.21
N PRO A 13 2.82 10.07 -28.39
CA PRO A 13 1.60 10.69 -27.91
C PRO A 13 1.97 11.92 -27.07
N SER A 14 1.52 13.09 -27.51
CA SER A 14 1.57 14.33 -26.72
C SER A 14 0.90 14.12 -25.36
N PRO A 15 1.38 14.76 -24.29
CA PRO A 15 0.71 14.71 -23.00
C PRO A 15 -0.67 15.37 -23.16
N VAL A 16 -1.72 14.57 -23.02
CA VAL A 16 -3.09 15.07 -22.89
C VAL A 16 -3.13 15.83 -21.56
N ASP A 17 -3.36 17.14 -21.62
CA ASP A 17 -3.77 17.92 -20.46
C ASP A 17 -5.22 17.52 -20.16
N ASP A 18 -5.41 16.73 -19.11
CA ASP A 18 -6.60 15.89 -18.89
C ASP A 18 -7.65 16.54 -17.97
N GLY A 19 -7.43 17.78 -17.51
CA GLY A 19 -8.43 18.58 -16.80
C GLY A 19 -9.01 17.93 -15.54
N GLY A 20 -8.32 16.94 -14.97
CA GLY A 20 -8.72 16.22 -13.76
C GLY A 20 -8.34 16.96 -12.48
N PRO A 21 -8.67 16.41 -11.30
CA PRO A 21 -8.25 16.96 -10.01
C PRO A 21 -6.73 17.21 -9.99
N ASP A 22 -6.30 18.34 -9.43
CA ASP A 22 -4.87 18.66 -9.25
C ASP A 22 -4.23 17.73 -8.21
N TYR A 23 -3.96 16.48 -8.60
CA TYR A 23 -3.17 15.54 -7.81
C TYR A 23 -1.71 15.95 -7.81
N LEU A 24 -1.07 15.86 -6.66
CA LEU A 24 0.33 16.19 -6.44
C LEU A 24 1.21 14.94 -6.39
N TRP A 25 2.52 15.17 -6.43
CA TRP A 25 3.52 14.13 -6.24
C TRP A 25 3.33 13.37 -4.91
N SER A 26 2.77 14.03 -3.89
CA SER A 26 2.46 13.44 -2.59
C SER A 26 1.32 12.43 -2.67
N ASP A 27 0.29 12.65 -3.49
CA ASP A 27 -0.76 11.66 -3.74
C ASP A 27 -0.14 10.40 -4.35
N LEU A 28 0.55 10.57 -5.48
CA LEU A 28 1.19 9.50 -6.23
C LEU A 28 2.07 8.62 -5.33
N ARG A 29 2.97 9.26 -4.58
CA ARG A 29 3.91 8.56 -3.69
C ARG A 29 3.20 7.87 -2.54
N SER A 30 2.15 8.47 -1.98
CA SER A 30 1.41 7.89 -0.85
C SER A 30 0.66 6.64 -1.27
N TYR A 31 -0.09 6.70 -2.38
CA TYR A 31 -0.80 5.53 -2.91
C TYR A 31 0.16 4.41 -3.33
N ARG A 32 1.27 4.74 -3.99
CA ARG A 32 2.29 3.73 -4.33
C ARG A 32 2.82 3.02 -3.08
N ASN A 33 3.15 3.77 -2.03
CA ASN A 33 3.63 3.20 -0.77
C ASN A 33 2.55 2.36 -0.06
N ALA A 34 1.29 2.78 -0.09
CA ALA A 34 0.18 2.03 0.51
C ALA A 34 -0.07 0.67 -0.21
N LEU A 35 0.19 0.61 -1.51
CA LEU A 35 0.19 -0.61 -2.31
C LEU A 35 1.50 -1.41 -2.20
N SER A 36 2.46 -0.93 -1.40
CA SER A 36 3.81 -1.50 -1.25
C SER A 36 4.55 -1.72 -2.58
N LEU A 37 4.26 -0.90 -3.59
CA LEU A 37 4.96 -0.93 -4.86
C LEU A 37 6.28 -0.15 -4.77
N GLN A 38 7.32 -0.64 -5.40
CA GLN A 38 8.52 0.14 -5.73
C GLN A 38 8.26 1.04 -6.95
N PHE A 39 9.12 2.02 -7.18
CA PHE A 39 8.91 2.96 -8.28
C PHE A 39 9.01 2.26 -9.64
N GLU A 40 9.96 1.33 -9.78
CA GLU A 40 10.19 0.52 -10.96
C GLU A 40 9.01 -0.41 -11.23
N GLU A 41 8.40 -0.95 -10.17
CA GLU A 41 7.25 -1.84 -10.27
C GLU A 41 6.02 -1.10 -10.82
N LEU A 42 5.77 0.13 -10.35
CA LEU A 42 4.69 0.96 -10.87
C LEU A 42 4.96 1.39 -12.33
N ALA A 43 6.20 1.80 -12.63
CA ALA A 43 6.61 2.19 -13.97
C ALA A 43 6.39 1.03 -14.97
N ALA A 44 6.88 -0.17 -14.62
CA ALA A 44 6.69 -1.37 -15.43
C ALA A 44 5.22 -1.75 -15.59
N LEU A 45 4.42 -1.70 -14.52
CA LEU A 45 3.00 -2.06 -14.54
C LEU A 45 2.18 -1.14 -15.46
N LEU A 46 2.51 0.15 -15.50
CA LEU A 46 1.80 1.15 -16.29
C LEU A 46 2.45 1.45 -17.65
N GLY A 47 3.54 0.77 -18.00
CA GLY A 47 4.27 1.03 -19.24
C GLY A 47 4.86 2.45 -19.32
N ILE A 48 5.25 3.02 -18.17
CA ILE A 48 5.80 4.37 -18.05
C ILE A 48 7.32 4.28 -17.96
N ASP A 49 8.02 5.21 -18.61
CA ASP A 49 9.47 5.37 -18.44
C ASP A 49 9.84 5.67 -16.98
N GLU A 50 10.86 4.98 -16.44
CA GLU A 50 11.27 5.10 -15.04
C GLU A 50 11.74 6.52 -14.67
N THR A 51 12.40 7.23 -15.59
CA THR A 51 12.83 8.62 -15.37
C THR A 51 11.62 9.52 -15.23
N ASN A 52 10.63 9.36 -16.12
CA ASN A 52 9.38 10.09 -16.05
C ASN A 52 8.62 9.80 -14.74
N GLN A 53 8.62 8.56 -14.26
CA GLN A 53 8.00 8.20 -12.99
C GLN A 53 8.73 8.85 -11.80
N TRP A 54 10.06 8.82 -11.81
CA TRP A 54 10.88 9.47 -10.80
C TRP A 54 10.64 10.99 -10.74
N GLU A 55 10.61 11.67 -11.90
CA GLU A 55 10.32 13.11 -11.98
C GLU A 55 8.95 13.46 -11.39
N ARG A 56 7.94 12.59 -11.59
CA ARG A 56 6.60 12.79 -11.00
C ARG A 56 6.62 12.71 -9.48
N GLU A 57 7.28 11.70 -8.91
CA GLU A 57 7.39 11.56 -7.46
C GLU A 57 8.33 12.58 -6.80
N ALA A 58 9.25 13.17 -7.57
CA ALA A 58 10.10 14.27 -7.15
C ALA A 58 9.41 15.65 -7.26
N GLY A 59 8.18 15.72 -7.76
CA GLY A 59 7.45 16.99 -7.98
C GLY A 59 7.96 17.81 -9.18
N GLN A 60 8.83 17.24 -10.00
CA GLN A 60 9.38 17.87 -11.21
C GLN A 60 8.44 17.73 -12.42
N ARG A 61 7.51 16.78 -12.34
CA ARG A 61 6.47 16.53 -13.34
C ARG A 61 5.12 16.32 -12.65
N ARG A 62 4.03 16.78 -13.26
CA ARG A 62 2.67 16.48 -12.75
C ARG A 62 2.41 14.98 -12.79
N PRO A 63 1.72 14.35 -11.81
CA PRO A 63 1.37 12.93 -11.84
C PRO A 63 0.54 12.48 -13.05
N GLY A 64 -0.33 13.35 -13.58
CA GLY A 64 -1.28 13.03 -14.65
C GLY A 64 -2.48 12.21 -14.16
N LEU A 65 -3.67 12.49 -14.70
CA LEU A 65 -4.91 11.86 -14.24
C LEU A 65 -4.89 10.35 -14.45
N TYR A 66 -4.36 9.89 -15.58
CA TYR A 66 -4.27 8.47 -15.89
C TYR A 66 -3.58 7.67 -14.78
N VAL A 67 -2.39 8.10 -14.35
CA VAL A 67 -1.60 7.39 -13.33
C VAL A 67 -2.35 7.35 -12.01
N MET A 68 -2.97 8.47 -11.63
CA MET A 68 -3.71 8.56 -10.37
C MET A 68 -4.99 7.73 -10.38
N VAL A 69 -5.72 7.71 -11.49
CA VAL A 69 -6.92 6.86 -11.64
C VAL A 69 -6.56 5.39 -11.52
N GLU A 70 -5.49 4.93 -12.18
CA GLU A 70 -5.01 3.55 -12.04
C GLU A 70 -4.68 3.22 -10.58
N LEU A 71 -3.91 4.07 -9.89
CA LEU A 71 -3.57 3.84 -8.47
C LEU A 71 -4.79 3.80 -7.55
N LEU A 72 -5.78 4.68 -7.77
CA LEU A 72 -7.02 4.67 -6.99
C LEU A 72 -7.82 3.38 -7.20
N LEU A 73 -7.81 2.83 -8.41
CA LEU A 73 -8.46 1.56 -8.73
C LEU A 73 -7.71 0.36 -8.15
N MET A 74 -6.38 0.38 -8.17
CA MET A 74 -5.54 -0.62 -7.52
C MET A 74 -5.78 -0.64 -6.00
N GLU A 75 -5.82 0.53 -5.37
CA GLU A 75 -6.12 0.65 -3.94
C GLU A 75 -7.55 0.21 -3.62
N GLN A 76 -8.52 0.56 -4.45
CA GLN A 76 -9.90 0.07 -4.32
C GLN A 76 -9.98 -1.46 -4.40
N PHE A 77 -9.21 -2.07 -5.30
CA PHE A 77 -9.14 -3.53 -5.42
C PHE A 77 -8.57 -4.16 -4.13
N VAL A 78 -7.45 -3.65 -3.62
CA VAL A 78 -6.84 -4.12 -2.36
C VAL A 78 -7.79 -3.93 -1.18
N GLU A 79 -8.50 -2.80 -1.10
CA GLU A 79 -9.47 -2.53 -0.05
C GLU A 79 -10.66 -3.51 -0.09
N ASN A 80 -11.17 -3.80 -1.28
CA ASN A 80 -12.26 -4.75 -1.48
C ASN A 80 -11.84 -6.17 -1.08
N LEU A 81 -10.64 -6.60 -1.46
CA LEU A 81 -10.08 -7.88 -1.02
C LEU A 81 -9.93 -7.93 0.50
N THR A 82 -9.35 -6.88 1.10
CA THR A 82 -9.18 -6.78 2.56
C THR A 82 -10.51 -6.97 3.29
N ARG A 83 -11.56 -6.29 2.81
CA ARG A 83 -12.91 -6.37 3.38
C ARG A 83 -13.51 -7.76 3.24
N ALA A 84 -13.32 -8.41 2.09
CA ALA A 84 -13.80 -9.75 1.83
C ALA A 84 -13.14 -10.79 2.78
N GLU A 85 -11.82 -10.71 2.97
CA GLU A 85 -11.07 -11.58 3.90
C GLU A 85 -11.59 -11.44 5.34
N ILE A 86 -11.76 -10.20 5.83
CA ILE A 86 -12.30 -9.94 7.18
C ILE A 86 -13.74 -10.47 7.30
N ALA A 87 -14.58 -10.22 6.28
CA ALA A 87 -15.98 -10.63 6.30
C ALA A 87 -16.12 -12.16 6.31
N ALA A 88 -15.28 -12.89 5.58
CA ALA A 88 -15.28 -14.34 5.57
C ALA A 88 -14.99 -14.91 6.97
N VAL A 89 -13.96 -14.39 7.66
CA VAL A 89 -13.62 -14.82 9.02
C VAL A 89 -14.76 -14.54 10.00
N ILE A 90 -15.39 -13.37 9.92
CA ILE A 90 -16.48 -12.98 10.83
C ILE A 90 -17.75 -13.80 10.55
N ALA A 91 -17.99 -14.19 9.31
CA ALA A 91 -19.13 -15.05 8.97
C ALA A 91 -18.99 -16.44 9.61
N ASP A 92 -17.77 -16.99 9.64
CA ASP A 92 -17.49 -18.31 10.19
C ASP A 92 -17.28 -18.29 11.72
N ALA A 93 -16.68 -17.23 12.25
CA ALA A 93 -16.41 -17.03 13.67
C ALA A 93 -16.72 -15.57 14.08
N PRO A 94 -17.99 -15.25 14.44
CA PRO A 94 -18.42 -13.88 14.74
C PRO A 94 -17.69 -13.21 15.90
N ASP A 95 -17.16 -14.02 16.82
CA ASP A 95 -16.30 -13.59 17.93
C ASP A 95 -15.03 -14.45 17.99
N PRO A 96 -13.94 -13.96 18.63
CA PRO A 96 -12.69 -14.71 18.74
C PRO A 96 -12.82 -16.04 19.49
N GLU A 97 -13.82 -16.17 20.36
CA GLU A 97 -14.06 -17.34 21.21
C GLU A 97 -14.70 -18.50 20.41
N ALA A 98 -15.41 -18.17 19.32
CA ALA A 98 -16.02 -19.13 18.40
C ALA A 98 -15.01 -19.82 17.45
N VAL A 99 -13.75 -19.39 17.42
CA VAL A 99 -12.74 -19.94 16.50
C VAL A 99 -12.38 -21.38 16.91
N VAL A 100 -12.78 -22.35 16.09
CA VAL A 100 -12.42 -23.76 16.29
C VAL A 100 -10.91 -23.93 16.17
N GLY A 101 -10.26 -24.47 17.21
CA GLY A 101 -8.80 -24.57 17.28
C GLY A 101 -8.10 -23.27 17.73
N GLY A 102 -8.85 -22.21 18.01
CA GLY A 102 -8.38 -20.98 18.65
C GLY A 102 -7.51 -20.06 17.77
N THR A 103 -7.35 -20.36 16.48
CA THR A 103 -6.53 -19.56 15.55
C THR A 103 -7.22 -19.43 14.19
N VAL A 104 -7.30 -18.20 13.69
CA VAL A 104 -7.72 -17.89 12.33
C VAL A 104 -6.53 -18.06 11.40
N VAL A 105 -6.72 -18.80 10.31
CA VAL A 105 -5.69 -19.00 9.29
C VAL A 105 -6.12 -18.28 8.02
N LEU A 106 -5.31 -17.30 7.59
CA LEU A 106 -5.44 -16.66 6.29
C LEU A 106 -4.44 -17.26 5.30
N GLU A 107 -4.81 -17.24 4.01
CA GLU A 107 -3.99 -17.75 2.93
C GLU A 107 -3.48 -16.61 2.04
N ALA A 108 -2.20 -16.65 1.67
CA ALA A 108 -1.56 -15.69 0.79
C ALA A 108 -0.99 -16.40 -0.45
N PHE A 109 -1.28 -15.87 -1.64
CA PHE A 109 -0.71 -16.42 -2.86
C PHE A 109 0.80 -16.18 -2.92
N GLU A 110 1.54 -17.20 -3.37
CA GLU A 110 2.97 -17.05 -3.64
C GLU A 110 3.22 -16.66 -5.10
N GLY A 111 2.46 -17.24 -6.04
CA GLY A 111 2.71 -17.16 -7.47
C GLY A 111 1.80 -16.17 -8.19
N GLN A 112 2.36 -15.47 -9.18
CA GLN A 112 1.60 -14.58 -10.05
C GLN A 112 0.52 -15.33 -10.85
N ASP A 113 0.81 -16.54 -11.33
CA ASP A 113 -0.11 -17.35 -12.13
C ASP A 113 -1.35 -17.76 -11.32
N GLU A 114 -1.15 -18.14 -10.06
CA GLU A 114 -2.22 -18.49 -9.13
C GLU A 114 -3.12 -17.28 -8.84
N PHE A 115 -2.52 -16.12 -8.58
CA PHE A 115 -3.24 -14.86 -8.40
C PHE A 115 -4.06 -14.48 -9.64
N GLN A 116 -3.49 -14.59 -10.84
CA GLN A 116 -4.21 -14.29 -12.09
C GLN A 116 -5.35 -15.27 -12.37
N ALA A 117 -5.17 -16.56 -12.03
CA ALA A 117 -6.23 -17.55 -12.14
C ALA A 117 -7.39 -17.25 -11.18
N ALA A 118 -7.10 -16.82 -9.95
CA ALA A 118 -8.10 -16.45 -8.96
C ALA A 118 -8.79 -15.10 -9.26
N TYR A 119 -8.05 -14.14 -9.82
CA TYR A 119 -8.53 -12.79 -10.12
C TYR A 119 -8.23 -12.38 -11.57
N PRO A 120 -8.89 -12.98 -12.58
CA PRO A 120 -8.60 -12.73 -13.99
C PRO A 120 -8.91 -11.30 -14.44
N HIS A 121 -9.66 -10.54 -13.64
CA HIS A 121 -10.01 -9.14 -13.91
C HIS A 121 -9.17 -8.14 -13.11
N ALA A 122 -8.20 -8.61 -12.30
CA ALA A 122 -7.26 -7.74 -11.60
C ALA A 122 -6.17 -7.26 -12.58
N VAL A 123 -6.54 -6.31 -13.44
CA VAL A 123 -5.69 -5.77 -14.50
C VAL A 123 -5.80 -4.25 -14.57
N THR A 124 -4.76 -3.57 -15.06
CA THR A 124 -4.81 -2.13 -15.38
C THR A 124 -5.88 -1.87 -16.43
N ARG A 125 -6.57 -0.73 -16.34
CA ARG A 125 -7.70 -0.46 -17.25
C ARG A 125 -7.24 -0.19 -18.66
N ARG A 126 -6.14 0.53 -18.83
CA ARG A 126 -5.67 0.95 -20.15
C ARG A 126 -4.99 -0.19 -20.92
N ASP A 127 -4.02 -0.83 -20.29
CA ASP A 127 -3.11 -1.74 -20.99
C ASP A 127 -3.41 -3.22 -20.69
N GLY A 128 -4.31 -3.51 -19.74
CA GLY A 128 -4.68 -4.88 -19.38
C GLY A 128 -3.57 -5.65 -18.68
N ASN A 129 -2.56 -4.95 -18.13
CA ASN A 129 -1.46 -5.58 -17.40
C ASN A 129 -1.97 -6.11 -16.07
N ALA A 130 -1.69 -7.39 -15.78
CA ALA A 130 -2.10 -7.99 -14.52
C ALA A 130 -1.51 -7.26 -13.32
N TYR A 131 -2.36 -7.05 -12.30
CA TYR A 131 -1.91 -6.58 -11.00
C TYR A 131 -0.93 -7.58 -10.38
N PRO A 132 0.05 -7.10 -9.62
CA PRO A 132 1.01 -7.99 -8.99
C PRO A 132 0.37 -8.75 -7.83
N VAL A 133 0.81 -10.00 -7.63
CA VAL A 133 0.39 -10.84 -6.49
C VAL A 133 0.60 -10.16 -5.13
N SER A 134 1.53 -9.20 -5.03
CA SER A 134 1.73 -8.42 -3.81
C SER A 134 0.47 -7.66 -3.38
N PHE A 135 -0.48 -7.36 -4.27
CA PHE A 135 -1.75 -6.73 -3.88
C PHE A 135 -2.61 -7.63 -3.00
N GLN A 136 -2.69 -8.92 -3.29
CA GLN A 136 -3.37 -9.88 -2.41
C GLN A 136 -2.62 -10.01 -1.09
N GLN A 137 -1.29 -10.01 -1.12
CA GLN A 137 -0.47 -10.07 0.10
C GLN A 137 -0.62 -8.83 0.98
N VAL A 138 -0.77 -7.63 0.39
CA VAL A 138 -1.10 -6.39 1.10
C VAL A 138 -2.49 -6.53 1.73
N ALA A 139 -3.49 -6.99 0.97
CA ALA A 139 -4.86 -7.15 1.46
C ALA A 139 -4.94 -8.11 2.66
N VAL A 140 -4.28 -9.27 2.56
CA VAL A 140 -4.19 -10.26 3.65
C VAL A 140 -3.48 -9.68 4.86
N GLY A 141 -2.40 -8.91 4.67
CA GLY A 141 -1.69 -8.27 5.77
C GLY A 141 -2.55 -7.24 6.51
N ARG A 142 -3.34 -6.44 5.77
CA ARG A 142 -4.29 -5.48 6.35
C ARG A 142 -5.42 -6.20 7.08
N ALA A 143 -5.95 -7.28 6.50
CA ALA A 143 -6.98 -8.12 7.15
C ALA A 143 -6.46 -8.77 8.43
N ALA A 144 -5.24 -9.33 8.41
CA ALA A 144 -4.60 -9.91 9.57
C ALA A 144 -4.42 -8.88 10.71
N ALA A 145 -4.02 -7.65 10.38
CA ALA A 145 -3.86 -6.59 11.37
C ALA A 145 -5.20 -6.18 12.00
N GLU A 146 -6.25 -6.05 11.19
CA GLU A 146 -7.59 -5.70 11.65
C GLU A 146 -8.22 -6.81 12.52
N LEU A 147 -8.13 -8.06 12.09
CA LEU A 147 -8.59 -9.21 12.88
C LEU A 147 -7.81 -9.32 14.20
N SER A 148 -6.49 -9.06 14.19
CA SER A 148 -5.68 -9.03 15.42
C SER A 148 -6.16 -7.93 16.38
N ARG A 149 -6.50 -6.73 15.87
CA ARG A 149 -7.09 -5.65 16.69
C ARG A 149 -8.44 -6.04 17.31
N ARG A 150 -9.22 -6.86 16.61
CA ARG A 150 -10.49 -7.42 17.11
C ARG A 150 -10.31 -8.58 18.09
N GLY A 151 -9.07 -8.97 18.41
CA GLY A 151 -8.75 -9.99 19.40
C GLY A 151 -8.58 -11.40 18.83
N TYR A 152 -8.66 -11.58 17.50
CA TYR A 152 -8.40 -12.89 16.89
C TYR A 152 -6.90 -13.20 16.92
N GLN A 153 -6.56 -14.46 17.20
CA GLN A 153 -5.21 -14.97 16.94
C GLN A 153 -5.11 -15.33 15.47
N VAL A 154 -4.26 -14.65 14.72
CA VAL A 154 -4.16 -14.80 13.27
C VAL A 154 -2.80 -15.36 12.86
N GLU A 155 -2.83 -16.41 12.06
CA GLU A 155 -1.69 -16.89 11.30
C GLU A 155 -1.94 -16.77 9.80
N VAL A 156 -0.87 -16.55 9.04
CA VAL A 156 -0.93 -16.45 7.58
C VAL A 156 0.04 -17.43 6.95
N TYR A 157 -0.49 -18.27 6.07
CA TYR A 157 0.27 -19.25 5.31
C TYR A 157 0.20 -18.93 3.82
N ARG A 158 1.23 -19.37 3.11
CA ARG A 158 1.26 -19.43 1.65
C ARG A 158 0.48 -20.65 1.19
N THR A 159 0.04 -20.64 -0.07
CA THR A 159 -0.58 -21.78 -0.74
C THR A 159 0.33 -23.03 -0.80
N ASP A 160 1.65 -22.86 -0.70
CA ASP A 160 2.61 -23.97 -0.57
C ASP A 160 2.84 -24.46 0.89
N GLY A 161 2.01 -24.00 1.84
CA GLY A 161 2.04 -24.39 3.25
C GLY A 161 3.12 -23.70 4.09
N ARG A 162 3.92 -22.78 3.54
CA ARG A 162 4.94 -22.04 4.31
C ARG A 162 4.37 -20.80 4.99
N ARG A 163 5.01 -20.33 6.05
CA ARG A 163 4.58 -19.10 6.75
C ARG A 163 4.72 -17.85 5.87
N ALA A 164 3.71 -16.99 5.91
CA ALA A 164 3.66 -15.71 5.18
C ALA A 164 3.49 -14.50 6.11
N ASP A 165 3.19 -14.69 7.40
CA ASP A 165 2.86 -13.64 8.38
C ASP A 165 3.74 -12.40 8.30
N LEU A 166 5.07 -12.61 8.34
CA LEU A 166 6.04 -11.53 8.37
C LEU A 166 6.02 -10.73 7.07
N ARG A 167 5.84 -11.40 5.93
CA ARG A 167 5.82 -10.77 4.61
C ARG A 167 4.57 -9.92 4.44
N VAL A 168 3.39 -10.49 4.67
CA VAL A 168 2.11 -9.81 4.42
C VAL A 168 1.97 -8.60 5.34
N ARG A 169 2.36 -8.72 6.61
CA ARG A 169 2.32 -7.59 7.56
C ARG A 169 3.31 -6.49 7.19
N ARG A 170 4.51 -6.85 6.70
CA ARG A 170 5.46 -5.86 6.19
C ARG A 170 4.88 -5.10 4.99
N LEU A 171 4.33 -5.82 4.02
CA LEU A 171 3.74 -5.24 2.81
C LEU A 171 2.53 -4.35 3.16
N ALA A 172 1.67 -4.77 4.08
CA ALA A 172 0.55 -3.94 4.56
C ALA A 172 1.01 -2.64 5.25
N ALA A 173 2.17 -2.67 5.90
CA ALA A 173 2.83 -1.49 6.47
C ALA A 173 3.66 -0.68 5.44
N GLY A 174 3.64 -1.06 4.15
CA GLY A 174 4.38 -0.41 3.06
C GLY A 174 5.90 -0.32 3.28
N LEU A 175 6.44 -1.20 4.12
CA LEU A 175 7.85 -1.20 4.48
C LEU A 175 8.66 -2.02 3.47
N LEU A 176 9.83 -1.52 3.11
CA LEU A 176 10.77 -2.27 2.27
C LEU A 176 11.50 -3.31 3.12
N LYS A 177 11.94 -4.39 2.48
CA LYS A 177 12.58 -5.53 3.16
C LYS A 177 13.78 -5.14 4.03
N ARG A 178 14.71 -4.35 3.47
CA ARG A 178 15.92 -3.90 4.18
C ARG A 178 15.57 -2.98 5.35
N GLU A 179 14.72 -1.99 5.10
CA GLU A 179 14.23 -1.07 6.12
C GLU A 179 13.54 -1.81 7.27
N THR A 180 12.76 -2.85 6.95
CA THR A 180 12.09 -3.68 7.96
C THR A 180 13.08 -4.49 8.78
N ALA A 181 14.09 -5.08 8.14
CA ALA A 181 15.14 -5.80 8.87
C ALA A 181 15.87 -4.87 9.85
N GLU A 182 16.20 -3.64 9.42
CA GLU A 182 16.80 -2.63 10.28
C GLU A 182 15.85 -2.18 11.41
N LEU A 183 14.58 -1.90 11.09
CA LEU A 183 13.55 -1.52 12.06
C LEU A 183 13.38 -2.59 13.13
N LEU A 184 13.28 -3.86 12.72
CA LEU A 184 13.14 -5.01 13.61
C LEU A 184 14.48 -5.49 14.18
N GLY A 185 15.58 -4.75 14.03
CA GLY A 185 16.91 -5.08 14.57
C GLY A 185 17.40 -6.49 14.23
N SER A 186 17.06 -6.96 13.03
CA SER A 186 17.48 -8.26 12.51
C SER A 186 18.52 -8.08 11.42
N ASN A 187 19.48 -8.99 11.36
CA ASN A 187 20.34 -9.12 10.19
C ASN A 187 19.48 -9.42 8.95
N ALA A 188 19.74 -8.74 7.83
CA ALA A 188 19.04 -8.91 6.56
C ALA A 188 18.97 -10.38 6.10
N LYS A 189 20.04 -11.16 6.26
CA LYS A 189 20.06 -12.59 5.88
C LYS A 189 19.11 -13.42 6.75
N LYS A 190 19.09 -13.15 8.06
CA LYS A 190 18.19 -13.82 9.01
C LYS A 190 16.74 -13.44 8.73
N TYR A 191 16.49 -12.15 8.52
CA TYR A 191 15.16 -11.64 8.19
C TYR A 191 14.62 -12.29 6.91
N ASP A 192 15.43 -12.32 5.85
CA ASP A 192 15.06 -12.95 4.58
C ASP A 192 14.71 -14.43 4.71
N MET A 193 15.45 -15.19 5.52
CA MET A 193 15.17 -16.60 5.77
C MET A 193 13.80 -16.80 6.45
N VAL A 194 13.49 -15.97 7.46
CA VAL A 194 12.21 -16.00 8.17
C VAL A 194 11.07 -15.59 7.23
N GLU A 195 11.25 -14.52 6.46
CA GLU A 195 10.23 -14.01 5.53
C GLU A 195 9.94 -14.97 4.36
N ARG A 196 10.90 -15.84 4.01
CA ARG A 196 10.71 -16.94 3.04
C ARG A 196 10.00 -18.16 3.64
N GLY A 197 9.58 -18.09 4.91
CA GLY A 197 8.87 -19.15 5.60
C GLY A 197 9.75 -20.36 5.94
N LYS A 198 11.09 -20.21 5.95
CA LYS A 198 12.01 -21.32 6.33
C LYS A 198 12.00 -21.61 7.84
N SER A 199 11.54 -20.64 8.64
CA SER A 199 11.35 -20.78 10.08
C SER A 199 10.21 -19.87 10.52
N ALA A 200 9.53 -20.20 11.62
CA ALA A 200 8.51 -19.33 12.19
C ALA A 200 9.09 -17.95 12.54
N ALA A 201 8.29 -16.90 12.30
CA ALA A 201 8.67 -15.56 12.71
C ALA A 201 8.64 -15.47 14.24
N PRO A 202 9.68 -14.90 14.89
CA PRO A 202 9.62 -14.62 16.31
C PRO A 202 8.39 -13.77 16.65
N ALA A 203 7.65 -14.13 17.69
CA ALA A 203 6.43 -13.42 18.08
C ALA A 203 6.64 -11.91 18.25
N GLY A 204 7.81 -11.50 18.76
CA GLY A 204 8.18 -10.08 18.87
C GLY A 204 8.25 -9.34 17.53
N MET A 205 8.66 -10.00 16.43
CA MET A 205 8.67 -9.36 15.10
C MET A 205 7.24 -9.12 14.59
N ILE A 206 6.35 -10.10 14.80
CA ILE A 206 4.94 -9.97 14.43
C ILE A 206 4.26 -8.88 15.27
N ALA A 207 4.53 -8.83 16.58
CA ALA A 207 4.00 -7.82 17.47
C ALA A 207 4.48 -6.40 17.10
N GLU A 208 5.73 -6.23 16.67
CA GLU A 208 6.23 -4.93 16.19
C GLU A 208 5.57 -4.49 14.87
N LEU A 209 5.36 -5.41 13.92
CA LEU A 209 4.64 -5.06 12.69
C LEU A 209 3.15 -4.78 12.95
N GLN A 210 2.53 -5.47 13.90
CA GLN A 210 1.20 -5.11 14.39
C GLN A 210 1.21 -3.70 15.00
N ALA A 211 2.20 -3.37 15.82
CA ALA A 211 2.31 -2.04 16.42
C ALA A 211 2.47 -0.92 15.37
N VAL A 212 3.19 -1.20 14.27
CA VAL A 212 3.28 -0.28 13.13
C VAL A 212 1.90 -0.10 12.49
N ASP A 213 1.15 -1.18 12.24
CA ASP A 213 -0.19 -1.10 11.66
C ASP A 213 -1.18 -0.35 12.57
N ASP A 214 -1.16 -0.63 13.88
CA ASP A 214 -1.96 0.07 14.88
C ASP A 214 -1.64 1.56 14.91
N PHE A 215 -0.36 1.93 14.78
CA PHE A 215 0.04 3.32 14.64
C PHE A 215 -0.50 3.95 13.36
N ILE A 216 -0.45 3.24 12.21
CA ILE A 216 -1.00 3.73 10.94
C ILE A 216 -2.49 4.03 11.10
N ASP A 217 -3.24 3.12 11.71
CA ASP A 217 -4.68 3.27 11.96
C ASP A 217 -4.98 4.46 12.88
N GLN A 218 -4.27 4.56 14.00
CA GLN A 218 -4.42 5.67 14.93
C GLN A 218 -4.04 7.02 14.30
N ALA A 219 -2.92 7.07 13.56
CA ALA A 219 -2.45 8.28 12.91
C ALA A 219 -3.42 8.73 11.82
N ALA A 220 -4.03 7.79 11.08
CA ALA A 220 -5.02 8.11 10.05
C ALA A 220 -6.18 8.94 10.62
N VAL A 221 -6.68 8.58 11.81
CA VAL A 221 -7.74 9.34 12.51
C VAL A 221 -7.27 10.72 13.01
N GLY A 222 -5.97 10.89 13.27
CA GLY A 222 -5.39 12.13 13.76
C GLY A 222 -4.94 13.15 12.71
N LEU A 223 -4.81 12.76 11.43
CA LEU A 223 -4.30 13.67 10.39
C LEU A 223 -5.26 14.84 10.11
N PRO A 224 -4.78 16.09 9.94
CA PRO A 224 -5.66 17.21 9.64
C PRO A 224 -6.29 17.08 8.25
N VAL A 225 -7.52 17.60 8.13
CA VAL A 225 -8.26 17.70 6.86
C VAL A 225 -8.70 19.13 6.67
N THR A 226 -8.54 19.62 5.44
CA THR A 226 -9.15 20.88 5.01
C THR A 226 -9.98 20.63 3.75
N SER A 227 -11.05 21.39 3.58
CA SER A 227 -11.88 21.37 2.37
C SER A 227 -11.49 22.53 1.48
N VAL A 228 -11.20 22.27 0.20
CA VAL A 228 -10.86 23.29 -0.80
C VAL A 228 -11.64 22.99 -2.08
N ASP A 229 -12.43 23.96 -2.53
CA ASP A 229 -13.28 23.85 -3.73
C ASP A 229 -14.09 22.53 -3.76
N ASP A 230 -13.76 21.65 -4.71
CA ASP A 230 -14.45 20.41 -4.98
C ASP A 230 -13.87 19.18 -4.25
N ALA A 231 -12.78 19.35 -3.49
CA ALA A 231 -12.07 18.25 -2.83
C ALA A 231 -11.88 18.46 -1.31
N ASP A 232 -11.65 17.35 -0.60
CA ASP A 232 -11.05 17.40 0.73
C ASP A 232 -9.58 16.98 0.64
N ILE A 233 -8.74 17.59 1.49
CA ILE A 233 -7.30 17.45 1.47
C ILE A 233 -6.85 16.92 2.83
N VAL A 234 -6.27 15.73 2.84
CA VAL A 234 -5.55 15.18 3.98
C VAL A 234 -4.15 15.77 3.99
N LEU A 235 -3.81 16.45 5.08
CA LEU A 235 -2.51 17.10 5.26
C LEU A 235 -1.55 16.16 5.98
N MET A 236 -0.33 16.00 5.46
CA MET A 236 0.75 15.25 6.10
C MET A 236 2.08 15.99 5.93
N THR A 237 3.13 15.54 6.63
CA THR A 237 4.51 16.02 6.42
C THR A 237 5.37 14.90 5.86
N ASN A 238 6.31 15.24 4.98
CA ASN A 238 7.35 14.33 4.52
C ASN A 238 8.69 14.54 5.24
N GLU A 239 8.76 15.51 6.16
CA GLU A 239 9.96 15.85 6.93
C GLU A 239 10.09 14.95 8.17
N PRO A 240 11.16 14.13 8.29
CA PRO A 240 11.32 13.22 9.42
C PRO A 240 11.27 13.92 10.79
N GLY A 241 11.87 15.12 10.88
CA GLY A 241 11.87 15.91 12.11
C GLY A 241 10.49 16.37 12.54
N GLU A 242 9.65 16.78 11.58
CA GLU A 242 8.27 17.17 11.85
C GLU A 242 7.40 15.96 12.18
N PHE A 243 7.56 14.86 11.44
CA PHE A 243 6.85 13.61 11.70
C PHE A 243 7.07 13.12 13.14
N HIS A 244 8.33 13.07 13.60
CA HIS A 244 8.64 12.61 14.95
C HIS A 244 8.28 13.61 16.05
N ARG A 245 8.12 14.89 15.71
CA ARG A 245 7.62 15.90 16.64
C ARG A 245 6.11 15.78 16.82
N ALA A 246 5.37 15.61 15.72
CA ALA A 246 3.92 15.46 15.70
C ALA A 246 3.47 14.10 16.26
N PHE A 247 4.27 13.05 16.02
CA PHE A 247 4.00 11.69 16.47
C PHE A 247 5.19 11.10 17.25
N PRO A 248 5.43 11.53 18.50
CA PRO A 248 6.53 11.02 19.32
C PRO A 248 6.48 9.50 19.54
N GLN A 249 5.28 8.91 19.50
CA GLN A 249 5.00 7.50 19.64
C GLN A 249 5.33 6.66 18.40
N ALA A 250 5.68 7.27 17.26
CA ALA A 250 6.02 6.59 16.01
C ALA A 250 7.40 5.92 16.09
N ARG A 251 7.52 4.90 16.96
CA ARG A 251 8.78 4.24 17.33
C ARG A 251 8.54 2.77 17.65
N THR A 252 9.53 1.92 17.40
CA THR A 252 9.51 0.51 17.80
C THR A 252 9.33 0.37 19.31
N ARG A 253 8.56 -0.63 19.75
CA ARG A 253 8.32 -0.86 21.19
C ARG A 253 9.57 -1.40 21.87
N ARG A 254 10.36 -2.20 21.16
CA ARG A 254 11.58 -2.85 21.67
C ARG A 254 12.69 -1.88 22.04
N ASP A 255 13.03 -0.96 21.15
CA ASP A 255 14.26 -0.14 21.24
C ASP A 255 14.07 1.34 20.86
N GLY A 256 12.82 1.78 20.67
CA GLY A 256 12.51 3.19 20.45
C GLY A 256 12.99 3.75 19.10
N ARG A 257 13.31 2.87 18.14
CA ARG A 257 13.78 3.26 16.81
C ARG A 257 12.65 3.95 16.05
N PRO A 258 12.88 5.16 15.50
CA PRO A 258 11.85 5.89 14.79
C PRO A 258 11.35 5.14 13.56
N TYR A 259 10.05 5.24 13.33
CA TYR A 259 9.38 4.78 12.11
C TYR A 259 9.77 5.65 10.90
N PRO A 260 9.92 5.10 9.69
CA PRO A 260 10.12 5.92 8.49
C PRO A 260 8.88 6.77 8.16
N THR A 261 9.08 7.96 7.58
CA THR A 261 8.01 8.91 7.22
C THR A 261 6.95 8.32 6.29
N ARG A 262 7.30 7.31 5.48
CA ARG A 262 6.34 6.62 4.61
C ARG A 262 5.17 5.99 5.37
N ILE A 263 5.33 5.64 6.65
CA ILE A 263 4.25 5.12 7.48
C ILE A 263 3.13 6.17 7.60
N LEU A 264 3.49 7.46 7.69
CA LEU A 264 2.51 8.55 7.70
C LEU A 264 1.78 8.69 6.36
N ALA A 265 2.46 8.46 5.24
CA ALA A 265 1.85 8.46 3.91
C ALA A 265 0.77 7.38 3.78
N ILE A 266 1.00 6.20 4.38
CA ILE A 266 0.00 5.12 4.40
C ILE A 266 -1.17 5.48 5.29
N ALA A 267 -0.93 6.12 6.44
CA ALA A 267 -1.98 6.65 7.30
C ALA A 267 -2.85 7.69 6.58
N ALA A 268 -2.22 8.56 5.77
CA ALA A 268 -2.93 9.54 4.95
C ALA A 268 -3.82 8.86 3.89
N VAL A 269 -3.34 7.78 3.25
CA VAL A 269 -4.16 6.98 2.34
C VAL A 269 -5.33 6.34 3.08
N ARG A 270 -5.13 5.69 4.23
CA ARG A 270 -6.23 5.09 5.00
C ARG A 270 -7.31 6.10 5.34
N ARG A 271 -6.91 7.30 5.77
CA ARG A 271 -7.84 8.40 6.03
C ARG A 271 -8.57 8.86 4.76
N ALA A 272 -7.84 9.05 3.67
CA ALA A 272 -8.43 9.48 2.41
C ALA A 272 -9.48 8.47 1.92
N ARG A 273 -9.18 7.17 2.03
CA ARG A 273 -10.10 6.09 1.67
C ARG A 273 -11.34 6.04 2.56
N SER A 274 -11.19 6.17 3.88
CA SER A 274 -12.34 6.20 4.79
C SER A 274 -13.25 7.40 4.49
N MET A 275 -12.67 8.58 4.24
CA MET A 275 -13.44 9.78 3.90
C MET A 275 -14.12 9.70 2.53
N MET A 276 -13.48 9.09 1.54
CA MET A 276 -14.06 8.95 0.20
C MET A 276 -15.31 8.06 0.23
N ALA A 277 -15.32 7.03 1.09
CA ALA A 277 -16.47 6.17 1.31
C ALA A 277 -17.69 6.93 1.85
N ASP A 278 -17.47 7.98 2.66
CA ASP A 278 -18.53 8.76 3.32
C ASP A 278 -18.99 9.98 2.52
N SER A 279 -18.06 10.65 1.82
CA SER A 279 -18.30 11.97 1.20
C SER A 279 -18.69 11.91 -0.27
N GLY A 280 -18.28 10.87 -1.00
CA GLY A 280 -18.39 10.80 -2.46
C GLY A 280 -17.58 11.86 -3.22
N ARG A 281 -16.74 12.64 -2.53
CA ARG A 281 -15.88 13.69 -3.12
C ARG A 281 -14.47 13.17 -3.36
N PRO A 282 -13.71 13.75 -4.32
CA PRO A 282 -12.29 13.49 -4.44
C PRO A 282 -11.55 13.86 -3.15
N ILE A 283 -10.72 12.95 -2.66
CA ILE A 283 -9.85 13.20 -1.51
C ILE A 283 -8.40 13.20 -1.98
N ARG A 284 -7.66 14.26 -1.65
CA ARG A 284 -6.26 14.47 -2.02
C ARG A 284 -5.36 14.38 -0.80
N ILE A 285 -4.08 14.13 -1.01
CA ILE A 285 -3.06 14.03 0.04
C ILE A 285 -1.95 15.05 -0.26
N HIS A 286 -1.86 16.08 0.57
CA HIS A 286 -0.87 17.13 0.40
C HIS A 286 0.21 17.03 1.48
N SER A 287 1.46 17.05 1.03
CA SER A 287 2.59 17.27 1.92
C SER A 287 2.74 18.75 2.22
N VAL A 288 2.65 19.15 3.48
CA VAL A 288 3.00 20.49 3.93
C VAL A 288 4.45 20.51 4.41
N ASN A 289 5.23 21.47 3.91
CA ASN A 289 6.50 21.87 4.51
C ASN A 289 6.26 23.24 5.15
N GLN A 290 6.71 23.50 6.39
CA GLN A 290 6.49 24.78 7.09
C GLN A 290 7.25 26.00 6.48
N GLN A 291 7.39 26.10 5.16
CA GLN A 291 8.04 27.24 4.50
C GLN A 291 7.18 27.98 3.46
N ASP A 292 5.88 27.68 3.36
CA ASP A 292 4.92 28.50 2.61
C ASP A 292 3.98 29.28 3.53
#